data_AF-A0A378W1R2-F1
#
_entry.id   AF-A0A378W1R2-F1
#
_cell.length_a   1.000
_cell.length_b   1.000
_cell.length_c   1.000
_cell.angle_alpha   90.00
_cell.angle_beta   90.00
_cell.angle_gamma   90.00
#
_symmetry.space_group_name_H-M   'P 1'
#
loop_
_entity.id
_entity.type
_entity.pdbx_description
1 polymer ?
#
loop_
_entity_poly.entity_id
_entity_poly.type
_entity_poly.pdbx_seq_one_letter_code
_entity_poly.pdbx_strand_id
1 'polypeptide(L)'
;MAGLMGGAASAVSDGTQNIVLEAAWFEPEIIVGKSRQYGFGSDSSFRFERGVDYRLQADAIERATELVLQICGGAAGEMVEAQGKLPEAKQVGLRLGRLKTVLGVDIPAEQVETILQHLGLQPEKTAEGFRITAPSFRFDIEIEADLIEEIGRVYGYETSPTITRQAV
;
A
#
# COMPACT_ATOMS: atom_id res chain seq x y z
N MET A 1 6.14 11.65 19.20
CA MET A 1 6.44 11.88 17.78
C MET A 1 5.42 11.13 16.96
N ALA A 2 4.41 11.81 16.43
CA ALA A 2 3.29 11.18 15.71
C ALA A 2 3.81 10.33 14.55
N GLY A 3 3.27 9.11 14.39
CA GLY A 3 3.72 8.14 13.39
C GLY A 3 5.10 7.52 13.63
N LEU A 4 5.75 7.82 14.76
CA LEU A 4 7.07 7.26 15.10
C LEU A 4 7.08 6.60 16.48
N MET A 5 6.77 7.37 17.53
CA MET A 5 6.91 6.92 18.92
C MET A 5 6.02 7.73 19.86
N GLY A 6 5.37 7.04 20.80
CA GLY A 6 4.63 7.66 21.91
C GLY A 6 5.55 8.41 22.88
N GLY A 7 4.98 9.36 23.61
CA GLY A 7 5.69 10.07 24.68
C GLY A 7 5.61 9.30 26.00
N ALA A 8 6.66 9.39 26.83
CA ALA A 8 6.67 8.74 28.15
C ALA A 8 5.54 9.24 29.07
N ALA A 9 5.22 10.54 29.02
CA ALA A 9 4.17 11.14 29.83
C ALA A 9 2.75 10.69 29.44
N SER A 10 2.55 10.16 28.24
CA SER A 10 1.26 9.70 27.72
C SER A 10 1.19 8.18 27.55
N ALA A 11 2.20 7.45 28.05
CA ALA A 11 2.27 6.01 27.91
C ALA A 11 1.30 5.31 28.86
N VAL A 12 0.78 4.17 28.42
CA VAL A 12 0.05 3.24 29.29
C VAL A 12 1.02 2.69 30.34
N SER A 13 0.56 2.63 31.59
CA SER A 13 1.27 2.10 32.75
C SER A 13 0.37 1.14 33.55
N ASP A 14 0.92 0.45 34.54
CA ASP A 14 0.19 -0.53 35.38
C ASP A 14 -1.04 0.05 36.09
N GLY A 15 -1.07 1.37 36.32
CA GLY A 15 -2.21 2.05 36.93
C GLY A 15 -3.27 2.56 35.95
N THR A 16 -3.09 2.34 34.64
CA THR A 16 -3.96 2.92 33.61
C THR A 16 -5.28 2.17 33.54
N GLN A 17 -6.38 2.90 33.63
CA GLN A 17 -7.74 2.33 33.53
C GLN A 17 -8.49 2.79 32.28
N ASN A 18 -8.10 3.93 31.72
CA ASN A 18 -8.73 4.52 30.55
C ASN A 18 -7.66 4.78 29.50
N ILE A 19 -7.94 4.38 28.26
CA ILE A 19 -7.04 4.57 27.13
C ILE A 19 -7.77 5.25 25.98
N VAL A 20 -7.00 5.88 25.11
CA VAL A 20 -7.46 6.36 23.81
C VAL A 20 -6.70 5.57 22.75
N LEU A 21 -7.43 5.00 21.79
CA LEU A 21 -6.82 4.34 20.64
C LEU A 21 -6.61 5.36 19.53
N GLU A 22 -5.40 5.39 18.96
CA GLU A 22 -5.07 6.22 17.80
C GLU A 22 -4.89 5.31 16.58
N ALA A 23 -5.69 5.54 15.54
CA ALA A 23 -5.45 5.00 14.20
C ALA A 23 -5.39 6.18 13.23
N ALA A 24 -4.19 6.45 12.73
CA ALA A 24 -3.92 7.62 11.90
C ALA A 24 -3.24 7.22 10.59
N TRP A 25 -3.41 8.07 9.59
CA TRP A 25 -2.60 8.07 8.39
C TRP A 25 -1.70 9.30 8.39
N PHE A 26 -0.41 9.09 8.13
CA PHE A 26 0.55 10.16 7.95
C PHE A 26 1.08 10.09 6.52
N GLU A 27 1.16 11.24 5.86
CA GLU A 27 1.75 11.33 4.53
C GLU A 27 3.21 10.86 4.58
N PRO A 28 3.62 9.89 3.73
CA PRO A 28 4.95 9.28 3.81
C PRO A 28 6.08 10.30 3.77
N GLU A 29 5.95 11.36 2.94
CA GLU A 29 6.94 12.43 2.81
C GLU A 29 7.26 13.13 4.14
N ILE A 30 6.28 13.21 5.05
CA ILE A 30 6.47 13.80 6.37
C ILE A 30 7.31 12.89 7.26
N ILE A 31 7.21 11.57 7.11
CA ILE A 31 7.82 10.59 8.01
C ILE A 31 9.21 10.16 7.52
N VAL A 32 9.41 10.07 6.19
CA VAL A 32 10.64 9.59 5.55
C VAL A 32 11.89 10.26 6.14
N GLY A 33 12.81 9.41 6.63
CA GLY A 33 14.13 9.84 7.09
C GLY A 33 14.15 10.37 8.52
N LYS A 34 13.01 10.60 9.16
CA LYS A 34 12.97 11.03 10.57
C LYS A 34 13.56 9.96 11.49
N SER A 35 13.33 8.68 11.23
CA SER A 35 13.92 7.60 12.02
C SER A 35 15.44 7.58 11.96
N ARG A 36 16.02 7.87 10.79
CA ARG A 36 17.47 8.03 10.62
C ARG A 36 17.99 9.28 11.31
N GLN A 37 17.26 10.39 11.20
CA GLN A 37 17.62 11.67 11.82
C GLN A 37 17.72 11.56 13.35
N TYR A 38 16.79 10.85 13.98
CA TYR A 38 16.74 10.69 15.44
C TYR A 38 17.45 9.42 15.95
N GLY A 39 18.04 8.62 15.06
CA GLY A 39 18.78 7.40 15.42
C GLY A 39 17.89 6.31 16.02
N PHE A 40 16.61 6.29 15.68
CA PHE A 40 15.62 5.35 16.23
C PHE A 40 14.66 4.88 15.15
N GLY A 41 14.41 3.56 15.07
CA GLY A 41 13.43 2.97 14.15
C GLY A 41 12.41 2.13 14.92
N SER A 42 11.13 2.43 14.72
CA SER A 42 10.00 1.61 15.19
C SER A 42 9.27 0.95 14.04
N ASP A 43 8.48 -0.08 14.35
CA ASP A 43 7.52 -0.69 13.43
C ASP A 43 6.57 0.31 12.78
N SER A 44 6.16 1.33 13.54
CA SER A 44 5.30 2.42 13.07
C SER A 44 6.01 3.25 12.01
N SER A 45 7.23 3.75 12.32
CA SER A 45 8.00 4.53 11.37
C SER A 45 8.34 3.74 10.10
N PHE A 46 8.71 2.47 10.24
CA PHE A 46 9.05 1.61 9.10
C PHE A 46 7.90 1.49 8.09
N ARG A 47 6.66 1.37 8.59
CA ARG A 47 5.45 1.28 7.77
C ARG A 47 5.07 2.64 7.19
N PHE A 48 5.00 3.69 8.02
CA PHE A 48 4.58 5.01 7.55
C PHE A 48 5.55 5.63 6.53
N GLU A 49 6.86 5.37 6.62
CA GLU A 49 7.82 5.82 5.60
C GLU A 49 7.59 5.17 4.21
N ARG A 50 6.93 4.00 4.15
CA ARG A 50 6.63 3.25 2.90
C ARG A 50 5.21 3.42 2.40
N GLY A 51 4.34 4.03 3.21
CA GLY A 51 2.92 4.10 2.96
C GLY A 51 2.13 3.05 3.75
N VAL A 52 1.06 3.51 4.37
CA VAL A 52 -0.01 2.70 4.96
C VAL A 52 -1.29 3.06 4.23
N ASP A 53 -2.14 2.08 3.95
CA ASP A 53 -3.41 2.31 3.24
C ASP A 53 -4.23 3.40 3.95
N TYR A 54 -4.48 4.50 3.24
CA TYR A 54 -5.19 5.68 3.74
C TYR A 54 -6.70 5.48 3.90
N ARG A 55 -7.20 4.28 3.61
CA ARG A 55 -8.59 3.86 3.85
C ARG A 55 -8.73 2.83 4.99
N LEU A 56 -7.63 2.38 5.58
CA LEU A 56 -7.61 1.27 6.55
C LEU A 56 -7.94 1.70 8.00
N GLN A 57 -7.92 3.00 8.31
CA GLN A 57 -7.90 3.50 9.69
C GLN A 57 -9.15 3.11 10.48
N ALA A 58 -10.34 3.25 9.88
CA ALA A 58 -11.61 2.91 10.51
C ALA A 58 -11.69 1.41 10.85
N ASP A 59 -11.39 0.54 9.88
CA ASP A 59 -11.40 -0.92 10.10
C ASP A 59 -10.35 -1.33 11.14
N ALA A 60 -9.17 -0.70 11.12
CA ALA A 60 -8.10 -0.99 12.07
C ALA A 60 -8.44 -0.60 13.50
N ILE A 61 -9.05 0.58 13.72
CA ILE A 61 -9.42 1.02 15.08
C ILE A 61 -10.59 0.20 15.64
N GLU A 62 -11.55 -0.17 14.80
CA GLU A 62 -12.65 -1.04 15.20
C GLU A 62 -12.12 -2.42 15.62
N ARG A 63 -11.22 -3.01 14.81
CA ARG A 63 -10.60 -4.29 15.15
C ARG A 63 -9.76 -4.22 16.43
N ALA A 64 -9.01 -3.13 16.63
CA ALA A 64 -8.25 -2.93 17.86
C ALA A 64 -9.17 -2.78 19.07
N THR A 65 -10.27 -2.03 18.93
CA THR A 65 -11.29 -1.84 19.97
C THR A 65 -11.93 -3.16 20.36
N GLU A 66 -12.33 -3.97 19.38
CA GLU A 66 -12.89 -5.30 19.61
C GLU A 66 -11.94 -6.18 20.43
N LEU A 67 -10.66 -6.22 20.05
CA LEU A 67 -9.64 -7.01 20.77
C LEU A 67 -9.40 -6.51 22.19
N VAL A 68 -9.35 -5.19 22.40
CA VAL A 68 -9.22 -4.60 23.74
C VAL A 68 -10.41 -5.01 24.61
N LEU A 69 -11.64 -4.90 24.11
CA LEU A 69 -12.83 -5.29 24.87
C LEU A 69 -12.86 -6.79 25.19
N GLN A 70 -12.45 -7.64 24.23
CA GLN A 70 -12.41 -9.09 24.42
C GLN A 70 -11.37 -9.52 25.46
N ILE A 71 -10.21 -8.87 25.50
CA ILE A 71 -9.06 -9.29 26.32
C ILE A 71 -9.07 -8.58 27.67
N CYS A 72 -9.31 -7.27 27.68
CA CYS A 72 -9.18 -6.42 28.86
C CYS A 72 -10.54 -6.04 29.48
N GLY A 73 -11.66 -6.24 28.75
CA GLY A 73 -12.98 -5.76 29.15
C GLY A 73 -13.15 -4.25 28.98
N GLY A 74 -14.11 -3.69 29.71
CA GLY A 74 -14.44 -2.25 29.66
C GLY A 74 -15.57 -1.93 28.67
N ALA A 75 -15.61 -0.68 28.22
CA ALA A 75 -16.59 -0.18 27.25
C ALA A 75 -15.91 0.79 26.29
N ALA A 76 -16.33 0.77 25.03
CA ALA A 76 -15.86 1.70 24.01
C ALA A 76 -16.75 2.95 23.95
N GLY A 77 -16.12 4.10 23.75
CA GLY A 77 -16.80 5.34 23.39
C GLY A 77 -17.10 5.42 21.89
N GLU A 78 -17.65 6.55 21.46
CA GLU A 78 -17.85 6.84 20.03
C GLU A 78 -16.50 7.06 19.32
N MET A 79 -16.36 6.53 18.11
CA MET A 79 -15.22 6.82 17.25
C MET A 79 -15.30 8.27 16.76
N VAL A 80 -14.25 9.04 16.98
CA VAL A 80 -14.12 10.39 16.45
C VAL A 80 -13.16 10.37 15.26
N GLU A 81 -13.64 10.81 14.10
CA GLU A 81 -12.86 10.88 12.88
C GLU A 81 -12.62 12.33 12.45
N ALA A 82 -11.39 12.63 12.06
CA ALA A 82 -11.02 13.89 11.42
C ALA A 82 -10.27 13.58 10.12
N GLN A 83 -10.89 13.91 8.98
CA GLN A 83 -10.30 13.69 7.66
C GLN A 83 -9.68 14.96 7.11
N GLY A 84 -8.42 14.86 6.69
CA GLY A 84 -7.73 15.88 5.92
C GLY A 84 -7.88 15.66 4.41
N LYS A 85 -6.96 16.23 3.63
CA LYS A 85 -6.86 15.92 2.21
C LYS A 85 -6.27 14.52 2.03
N LEU A 86 -7.05 13.59 1.47
CA LEU A 86 -6.60 12.25 1.15
C LEU A 86 -5.96 12.18 -0.24
N PRO A 87 -5.08 11.18 -0.50
CA PRO A 87 -4.55 10.92 -1.84
C PRO A 87 -5.66 10.62 -2.86
N GLU A 88 -5.47 11.11 -4.08
CA GLU A 88 -6.32 10.77 -5.22
C GLU A 88 -5.86 9.43 -5.83
N ALA A 89 -6.82 8.58 -6.18
CA ALA A 89 -6.52 7.29 -6.80
C ALA A 89 -5.95 7.51 -8.21
N LYS A 90 -4.74 6.99 -8.46
CA LYS A 90 -4.07 7.13 -9.76
C LYS A 90 -4.68 6.18 -10.78
N GLN A 91 -4.94 6.70 -11.98
CA GLN A 91 -5.30 5.89 -13.13
C GLN A 91 -4.09 5.66 -14.01
N VAL A 92 -3.76 4.39 -14.26
CA VAL A 92 -2.61 3.98 -15.04
C VAL A 92 -3.07 3.15 -16.23
N GLY A 93 -2.63 3.54 -17.43
CA GLY A 93 -2.88 2.78 -18.66
C GLY A 93 -1.81 1.73 -18.87
N LEU A 94 -2.22 0.57 -19.40
CA LEU A 94 -1.35 -0.52 -19.83
C LEU A 94 -1.64 -0.86 -21.28
N ARG A 95 -0.66 -0.67 -22.16
CA ARG A 95 -0.74 -1.06 -23.57
C ARG A 95 -0.08 -2.43 -23.75
N LEU A 96 -0.81 -3.36 -24.35
CA LEU A 96 -0.29 -4.72 -24.60
C LEU A 96 0.92 -4.72 -25.53
N GLY A 97 0.96 -3.82 -26.51
CA GLY A 97 2.13 -3.63 -27.37
C GLY A 97 3.38 -3.19 -26.58
N ARG A 98 3.20 -2.32 -25.58
CA ARG A 98 4.31 -1.87 -24.72
C ARG A 98 4.76 -2.99 -23.79
N LEU A 99 3.83 -3.72 -23.18
CA LEU A 99 4.10 -4.92 -22.38
C LEU A 99 4.98 -5.91 -23.15
N LYS A 100 4.58 -6.27 -24.38
CA LYS A 100 5.34 -7.17 -25.25
C LYS A 100 6.74 -6.64 -25.58
N THR A 101 6.87 -5.35 -25.83
CA THR A 101 8.17 -4.72 -26.14
C THR A 101 9.11 -4.73 -24.94
N VAL A 102 8.60 -4.50 -23.73
CA VAL A 102 9.40 -4.43 -22.50
C VAL A 102 9.78 -5.82 -21.99
N LEU A 103 8.84 -6.76 -21.97
CA LEU A 103 9.09 -8.12 -21.48
C LEU A 103 9.71 -9.03 -22.54
N GLY A 104 9.59 -8.70 -23.82
CA GLY A 104 10.06 -9.54 -24.93
C GLY A 104 9.22 -10.82 -25.15
N VAL A 105 8.07 -10.93 -24.50
CA VAL A 105 7.15 -12.08 -24.59
C VAL A 105 5.76 -11.59 -24.97
N ASP A 106 5.08 -12.35 -25.83
CA ASP A 106 3.69 -12.10 -26.20
C ASP A 106 2.75 -12.83 -25.24
N ILE A 107 2.16 -12.10 -24.29
CA ILE A 107 1.25 -12.65 -23.29
C ILE A 107 -0.20 -12.38 -23.76
N PRO A 108 -1.05 -13.43 -23.87
CA PRO A 108 -2.45 -13.24 -24.26
C PRO A 108 -3.18 -12.26 -23.34
N ALA A 109 -4.02 -11.40 -23.92
CA ALA A 109 -4.76 -10.36 -23.18
C ALA A 109 -5.59 -10.94 -22.01
N GLU A 110 -6.21 -12.09 -22.19
CA GLU A 110 -7.00 -12.78 -21.15
C GLU A 110 -6.15 -13.21 -19.95
N GLN A 111 -4.90 -13.63 -20.22
CA GLN A 111 -3.96 -13.99 -19.16
C GLN A 111 -3.49 -12.75 -18.40
N VAL A 112 -3.22 -11.65 -19.10
CA VAL A 112 -2.88 -10.35 -18.48
C VAL A 112 -4.02 -9.86 -17.58
N GLU A 113 -5.26 -9.94 -18.07
CA GLU A 113 -6.46 -9.57 -17.29
C GLU A 113 -6.57 -10.37 -16.00
N THR A 114 -6.37 -11.69 -16.08
CA THR A 114 -6.43 -12.60 -14.94
C THR A 114 -5.34 -12.27 -13.90
N ILE A 115 -4.12 -12.00 -14.34
CA ILE A 115 -3.01 -11.61 -13.45
C ILE A 115 -3.37 -10.31 -12.70
N LEU A 116 -3.82 -9.29 -13.41
CA LEU A 116 -4.18 -8.00 -12.83
C LEU A 116 -5.36 -8.12 -11.85
N GLN A 117 -6.36 -8.98 -12.14
CA GLN A 117 -7.47 -9.27 -11.23
C GLN A 117 -7.00 -9.95 -9.95
N HIS A 118 -6.13 -10.97 -10.04
CA HIS A 118 -5.57 -11.65 -8.85
C HIS A 118 -4.69 -10.73 -8.00
N LEU A 119 -4.05 -9.73 -8.60
CA LEU A 119 -3.32 -8.68 -7.87
C LEU A 119 -4.24 -7.62 -7.24
N GLY A 120 -5.57 -7.73 -7.43
CA GLY A 120 -6.55 -6.79 -6.90
C GLY A 120 -6.65 -5.48 -7.67
N LEU A 121 -6.16 -5.41 -8.90
CA LEU A 121 -6.04 -4.17 -9.70
C LEU A 121 -7.25 -3.87 -10.60
N GLN A 122 -8.26 -4.74 -10.63
CA GLN A 122 -9.57 -4.53 -11.30
C GLN A 122 -9.45 -3.85 -12.68
N PRO A 123 -8.78 -4.50 -13.67
CA PRO A 123 -8.48 -3.86 -14.94
C PRO A 123 -9.73 -3.61 -15.80
N GLU A 124 -9.84 -2.42 -16.36
CA GLU A 124 -10.86 -2.05 -17.34
C GLU A 124 -10.31 -2.18 -18.77
N LYS A 125 -11.05 -2.84 -19.67
CA LYS A 125 -10.62 -3.02 -21.07
C LYS A 125 -10.62 -1.70 -21.83
N THR A 126 -9.60 -1.53 -22.68
CA THR A 126 -9.46 -0.41 -23.62
C THR A 126 -9.13 -0.93 -25.02
N ALA A 127 -9.07 -0.05 -26.02
CA ALA A 127 -8.71 -0.45 -27.39
C ALA A 127 -7.28 -1.02 -27.52
N GLU A 128 -6.35 -0.59 -26.67
CA GLU A 128 -4.92 -0.94 -26.77
C GLU A 128 -4.43 -1.87 -25.63
N GLY A 129 -5.31 -2.20 -24.68
CA GLY A 129 -4.97 -2.99 -23.49
C GLY A 129 -5.92 -2.69 -22.33
N PHE A 130 -5.41 -2.21 -21.20
CA PHE A 130 -6.16 -2.01 -19.96
C PHE A 130 -5.97 -0.63 -19.34
N ARG A 131 -6.92 -0.22 -18.51
CA ARG A 131 -6.84 0.92 -17.59
C ARG A 131 -7.05 0.40 -16.17
N ILE A 132 -6.16 0.79 -15.26
CA ILE A 132 -6.16 0.36 -13.87
C ILE A 132 -6.37 1.60 -13.01
N THR A 133 -7.25 1.52 -12.03
CA THR A 133 -7.27 2.48 -10.92
C THR A 133 -6.53 1.84 -9.76
N ALA A 134 -5.38 2.41 -9.38
CA ALA A 134 -4.55 1.86 -8.32
C ALA A 134 -5.35 1.81 -6.99
N PRO A 135 -5.44 0.65 -6.32
CA PRO A 135 -6.09 0.57 -5.03
C PRO A 135 -5.27 1.29 -3.96
N SER A 136 -5.92 1.75 -2.89
CA SER A 136 -5.32 2.65 -1.89
C SER A 136 -4.13 2.06 -1.12
N PHE A 137 -3.97 0.73 -1.09
CA PHE A 137 -2.85 0.03 -0.50
C PHE A 137 -1.64 -0.17 -1.43
N ARG A 138 -1.76 0.15 -2.74
CA ARG A 138 -0.69 0.01 -3.74
C ARG A 138 -0.05 1.36 -4.04
N PHE A 139 0.95 1.72 -3.23
CA PHE A 139 1.72 2.96 -3.36
C PHE A 139 2.74 2.94 -4.50
N ASP A 140 2.97 1.77 -5.06
CA ASP A 140 3.97 1.45 -6.07
C ASP A 140 3.42 1.45 -7.50
N ILE A 141 2.11 1.66 -7.69
CA ILE A 141 1.49 1.74 -9.02
C ILE A 141 1.24 3.21 -9.39
N GLU A 142 2.16 3.78 -10.15
CA GLU A 142 2.10 5.17 -10.59
C GLU A 142 2.18 5.33 -12.11
N ILE A 143 2.89 4.42 -12.78
CA ILE A 143 3.16 4.47 -14.20
C ILE A 143 2.95 3.09 -14.85
N GLU A 144 2.83 3.09 -16.18
CA GLU A 144 2.64 1.86 -16.97
C GLU A 144 3.73 0.81 -16.69
N ALA A 145 4.96 1.25 -16.39
CA ALA A 145 6.08 0.35 -16.11
C ALA A 145 5.87 -0.49 -14.84
N ASP A 146 5.17 0.04 -13.83
CA ASP A 146 4.92 -0.67 -12.57
C ASP A 146 3.94 -1.84 -12.80
N LEU A 147 2.93 -1.62 -13.65
CA LEU A 147 2.02 -2.67 -14.08
C LEU A 147 2.74 -3.76 -14.89
N ILE A 148 3.69 -3.36 -15.74
CA ILE A 148 4.50 -4.31 -16.52
C ILE A 148 5.40 -5.15 -15.61
N GLU A 149 6.01 -4.53 -14.60
CA GLU A 149 6.84 -5.21 -13.60
C GLU A 149 6.03 -6.23 -12.81
N GLU A 150 4.83 -5.86 -12.36
CA GLU A 150 3.91 -6.76 -11.66
C GLU A 150 3.47 -7.95 -12.51
N ILE A 151 3.15 -7.73 -13.79
CA ILE A 151 2.82 -8.80 -14.72
C ILE A 151 4.03 -9.70 -14.93
N GLY A 152 5.22 -9.12 -15.16
CA GLY A 152 6.47 -9.88 -15.34
C GLY A 152 6.81 -10.74 -14.12
N ARG A 153 6.62 -10.19 -12.91
CA ARG A 153 6.85 -10.89 -11.64
C ARG A 153 5.94 -12.11 -11.47
N VAL A 154 4.66 -11.98 -11.80
CA VAL A 154 3.68 -13.08 -11.67
C VAL A 154 3.82 -14.09 -12.81
N TYR A 155 4.07 -13.63 -14.03
CA TYR A 155 4.28 -14.49 -15.20
C TYR A 155 5.58 -15.30 -15.07
N GLY A 156 6.58 -14.75 -14.38
CA GLY A 156 7.84 -15.40 -14.04
C GLY A 156 8.94 -15.06 -15.03
N TYR A 157 10.02 -14.43 -14.54
CA TYR A 157 11.17 -14.03 -15.35
C TYR A 157 11.87 -15.20 -16.05
N GLU A 158 11.79 -16.40 -15.50
CA GLU A 158 12.38 -17.63 -16.07
C GLU A 158 11.74 -18.07 -17.39
N THR A 159 10.53 -17.58 -17.70
CA THR A 159 9.85 -17.85 -18.97
C THR A 159 10.26 -16.87 -20.08
N SER A 160 10.96 -15.79 -19.71
CA SER A 160 11.41 -14.78 -20.66
C SER A 160 12.61 -15.31 -21.45
N PRO A 161 12.58 -15.26 -22.79
CA PRO A 161 13.70 -15.74 -23.59
C PRO A 161 14.96 -14.95 -23.24
N THR A 162 16.10 -15.64 -23.14
CA THR A 162 17.40 -14.97 -23.04
C THR A 162 17.70 -14.29 -24.37
N ILE A 163 17.41 -12.99 -24.46
CA ILE A 163 17.69 -12.20 -25.67
C ILE A 163 19.06 -11.57 -25.51
N THR A 164 20.06 -12.10 -26.21
CA THR A 164 21.37 -11.45 -26.34
C THR A 164 21.18 -10.13 -27.08
N ARG A 165 21.63 -9.01 -26.48
CA ARG A 165 21.68 -7.72 -27.18
C ARG A 165 22.45 -7.88 -28.48
N GLN A 166 21.80 -7.64 -29.61
CA GLN A 166 22.53 -7.39 -30.84
C GLN A 166 23.22 -6.03 -30.69
N ALA A 167 24.55 -6.04 -30.72
CA ALA A 167 25.33 -4.82 -30.78
C ALA A 167 25.02 -4.10 -32.10
N VAL A 168 24.69 -2.80 -32.01
CA VAL A 168 24.57 -1.89 -33.16
C VAL A 168 25.97 -1.49 -33.60
#